data_AF-A0A6I8NXT6-F1
#
_entry.id   AF-A0A6I8NXT6-F1
#
_cell.length_a   1.000
_cell.length_b   1.000
_cell.length_c   1.000
_cell.angle_alpha   90.00
_cell.angle_beta   90.00
_cell.angle_gamma   90.00
#
_symmetry.space_group_name_H-M   'P 1'
#
loop_
_entity.id
_entity.type
_entity.pdbx_description
1 polymer ?
#
loop_
_entity_poly.entity_id
_entity_poly.type
_entity_poly.pdbx_seq_one_letter_code
_entity_poly.pdbx_strand_id
1 'polypeptide(L)' 'MVRWFHRDLSGLDAETLLKGRGVHGSFLARPSRKNQGDFSLSVRWVTPPGPPASHTRESGCLMWGSRS' A
#
# COMPACT_ATOMS: atom_id res chain seq x y z
N MET A 1 0.61 16.86 -14.48
CA MET A 1 -0.39 16.33 -13.52
C MET A 1 -0.03 14.88 -13.24
N VAL A 2 0.34 14.54 -12.00
CA VAL A 2 0.83 13.20 -11.67
C VAL A 2 -0.35 12.24 -11.71
N ARG A 3 -0.32 11.21 -12.58
CA ARG A 3 -1.39 10.19 -12.65
C ARG A 3 -1.23 9.26 -11.45
N TRP A 4 -1.87 9.60 -10.33
CA TRP A 4 -1.91 8.77 -9.12
C TRP A 4 -3.06 7.76 -9.14
N PHE A 5 -4.01 7.90 -10.07
CA PHE A 5 -5.14 6.99 -10.23
C PHE A 5 -4.97 6.09 -11.47
N HIS A 6 -5.03 4.78 -11.27
CA HIS A 6 -4.88 3.78 -12.33
C HIS A 6 -6.12 2.89 -12.40
N ARG A 7 -6.86 2.94 -13.51
CA ARG A 7 -8.12 2.20 -13.72
C ARG A 7 -7.94 0.69 -13.87
N ASP A 8 -6.81 0.25 -14.41
CA ASP A 8 -6.51 -1.17 -14.60
C ASP A 8 -5.11 -1.46 -14.08
N LEU A 9 -5.00 -1.50 -12.75
CA LEU A 9 -3.76 -1.83 -12.07
C LEU A 9 -4.06 -2.84 -10.98
N SER A 10 -3.31 -3.95 -10.97
CA SER A 10 -3.42 -4.96 -9.93
C SER A 10 -2.64 -4.55 -8.69
N GLY A 11 -2.87 -5.23 -7.55
CA GLY A 11 -2.08 -5.01 -6.35
C GLY A 11 -0.59 -5.36 -6.53
N LEU A 12 -0.31 -6.40 -7.30
CA LEU A 12 1.06 -6.83 -7.61
C LEU A 12 1.78 -5.80 -8.48
N ASP A 13 1.14 -5.32 -9.54
CA ASP A 13 1.71 -4.31 -10.43
C ASP A 13 1.92 -2.98 -9.70
N ALA A 14 0.99 -2.62 -8.81
CA ALA A 14 1.13 -1.44 -7.94
C ALA A 14 2.36 -1.54 -7.05
N GLU A 15 2.60 -2.71 -6.45
CA GLU A 15 3.79 -2.97 -5.64
C GLU A 15 5.08 -2.85 -6.48
N THR A 16 5.12 -3.50 -7.64
CA THR A 16 6.28 -3.44 -8.55
C THR A 16 6.58 -2.01 -8.99
N LEU A 17 5.56 -1.22 -9.34
CA LEU A 17 5.72 0.19 -9.71
C LEU A 17 6.24 1.04 -8.56
N LEU A 18 5.65 0.89 -7.37
CA LEU A 18 6.06 1.62 -6.19
C LEU A 18 7.50 1.25 -5.79
N LYS A 19 7.88 -0.03 -5.86
CA LYS A 19 9.25 -0.49 -5.58
C LYS A 19 10.27 -0.04 -6.63
N GLY A 20 9.92 -0.09 -7.92
CA GLY A 20 10.83 0.21 -9.01
C GLY A 20 11.01 1.72 -9.28
N ARG A 21 9.97 2.53 -9.05
CA ARG A 21 9.96 3.96 -9.41
C ARG A 21 9.55 4.90 -8.28
N GLY A 22 8.85 4.39 -7.27
CA GLY A 22 8.39 5.20 -6.13
C GLY A 22 9.54 5.51 -5.16
N VAL A 23 9.34 6.51 -4.33
CA VAL A 23 10.17 6.84 -3.15
C VAL A 23 9.38 6.58 -1.87
N HIS A 24 10.01 6.74 -0.70
CA HIS A 24 9.28 6.66 0.57
C HIS A 24 8.09 7.64 0.57
N GLY A 25 6.90 7.17 0.93
CA GLY A 25 5.66 7.95 0.89
C GLY A 25 5.00 8.07 -0.49
N SER A 26 5.58 7.48 -1.54
CA SER A 26 4.89 7.37 -2.84
C SER A 26 3.63 6.53 -2.71
N PHE A 27 2.56 6.98 -3.36
CA PHE A 27 1.26 6.33 -3.30
C PHE A 27 0.58 6.32 -4.68
N LEU A 28 -0.35 5.39 -4.84
CA LEU A 28 -1.27 5.36 -5.97
C LEU A 28 -2.60 4.72 -5.55
N ALA A 29 -3.67 5.12 -6.22
CA ALA A 29 -5.01 4.57 -6.05
C ALA A 29 -5.38 3.70 -7.26
N ARG A 30 -6.04 2.58 -6.98
CA ARG A 30 -6.55 1.64 -7.99
C ARG A 30 -7.94 1.14 -7.59
N PRO A 31 -8.82 0.79 -8.53
CA PRO A 31 -10.04 0.08 -8.19
C PRO A 31 -9.71 -1.30 -7.60
N SER A 32 -10.53 -1.74 -6.65
CA SER A 32 -10.42 -3.06 -6.05
C SER A 32 -10.93 -4.10 -7.05
N ARG A 33 -10.12 -5.12 -7.33
CA ARG A 33 -10.54 -6.27 -8.15
C ARG A 33 -11.43 -7.25 -7.38
N LYS A 34 -11.45 -7.19 -6.04
CA LYS A 34 -12.24 -8.09 -5.19
C LYS A 34 -13.65 -7.56 -4.93
N ASN A 35 -13.79 -6.26 -4.69
CA ASN A 35 -15.07 -5.60 -4.49
C ASN A 35 -15.29 -4.57 -5.60
N GLN A 36 -16.27 -4.80 -6.47
CA GLN A 36 -16.66 -3.80 -7.46
C GLN A 36 -17.25 -2.58 -6.76
N GLY A 37 -16.74 -1.39 -7.08
CA GLY A 37 -17.13 -0.11 -6.46
C GLY A 37 -16.15 0.42 -5.42
N ASP A 38 -15.27 -0.44 -4.88
CA ASP A 38 -14.28 -0.03 -3.89
C ASP A 38 -12.95 0.38 -4.53
N PHE A 39 -12.21 1.23 -3.82
CA PHE A 39 -10.86 1.64 -4.19
C PHE A 39 -9.83 1.13 -3.18
N SER A 40 -8.66 0.77 -3.68
CA SER A 40 -7.49 0.44 -2.87
C SER A 40 -6.44 1.51 -3.03
N LEU A 41 -5.87 1.95 -1.91
CA LEU A 41 -4.71 2.84 -1.85
C LEU A 41 -3.47 2.00 -1.56
N SER A 42 -2.45 2.11 -2.40
CA SER A 42 -1.16 1.44 -2.22
C SER A 42 -0.10 2.50 -1.90
N VAL A 43 0.65 2.30 -0.82
CA VAL A 43 1.65 3.26 -0.31
C VAL A 43 2.98 2.54 -0.09
N ARG A 44 4.09 3.17 -0.52
CA ARG A 44 5.44 2.66 -0.27
C ARG A 44 5.97 3.17 1.06
N TRP A 45 6.10 2.25 2.01
CA TRP A 45 6.91 2.47 3.20
C TRP A 45 8.30 1.86 2.97
N VAL A 46 9.33 2.69 2.88
CA VAL A 46 10.72 2.21 2.93
C VAL A 46 11.10 2.10 4.39
N THR A 47 11.24 0.87 4.89
CA THR A 47 11.87 0.62 6.18
C THR A 47 13.35 1.01 6.05
N PRO A 48 13.89 1.88 6.92
CA PRO A 48 15.32 2.18 6.91
C PRO A 48 16.12 0.89 7.17
N PRO A 49 17.34 0.76 6.61
CA PRO A 49 18.23 -0.36 6.91
C PRO A 49 18.72 -0.22 8.36
N GLY A 50 17.93 -0.74 9.30
CA GLY A 50 18.27 -0.96 10.70
C GLY A 50 18.04 -2.42 11.05
N PRO A 51 18.60 -2.92 12.17
CA PRO A 51 18.38 -4.30 12.58
C PRO A 51 16.87 -4.57 12.67
N PRO A 52 16.41 -5.78 12.28
CA PRO A 52 15.00 -6.13 12.40
C PRO A 52 14.62 -5.96 13.86
N ALA A 53 13.70 -5.03 14.14
CA ALA A 53 13.16 -4.88 15.47
C ALA A 53 12.59 -6.24 15.87
N SER A 54 13.23 -6.88 16.83
CA SER A 54 12.76 -8.09 17.52
C SER A 54 11.57 -7.72 18.43
N HIS A 55 10.55 -7.10 17.85
CA HIS A 55 9.30 -6.82 18.50
C HIS A 55 8.20 -7.31 17.57
N THR A 56 7.86 -8.57 17.77
CA THR A 56 6.58 -9.18 17.45
C THR A 56 5.44 -8.21 17.80
N ARG A 57 4.99 -7.41 16.84
CA ARG A 57 3.66 -6.78 16.85
C ARG A 57 3.08 -6.95 15.47
N GLU A 58 2.38 -8.08 15.35
CA GLU A 58 1.14 -8.20 14.60
C GLU A 58 1.15 -7.56 13.21
N SER A 59 1.70 -8.32 12.24
CA SER A 59 1.23 -8.22 10.86
C SER A 59 -0.18 -8.80 10.78
N GLY A 60 -1.13 -8.10 11.39
CA GLY A 60 -2.56 -8.35 11.30
C GLY A 60 -3.17 -7.06 10.82
N CYS A 61 -3.86 -7.12 9.68
CA CYS A 61 -4.70 -6.08 9.11
C CYS A 61 -5.15 -5.04 10.15
N LEU A 62 -4.71 -3.79 9.99
CA LEU A 62 -5.34 -2.65 10.66
C LEU A 62 -6.76 -2.50 10.08
N MET A 63 -7.68 -3.36 10.53
CA MET A 63 -9.10 -3.07 10.51
C MET A 63 -9.26 -1.84 11.40
N TRP A 64 -9.69 -0.73 10.82
CA TRP A 64 -10.27 0.38 11.56
C TRP A 64 -11.47 -0.16 12.34
N GLY A 65 -11.22 -0.57 13.59
CA GLY A 65 -12.20 -1.10 14.51
C GLY A 65 -12.12 -0.34 15.81
N SER A 66 -13.10 0.55 15.99
CA SER A 66 -13.53 1.26 17.19
C SER A 66 -13.04 0.65 18.50
N ARG A 67 -12.42 1.47 19.34
CA ARG A 67 -12.30 1.19 20.77
C ARG A 67 -13.07 2.28 21.50
N SER A 68 -14.27 1.92 21.99
CA SER A 68 -14.91 2.55 23.14
C SER A 68 -14.03 2.41 24.38
#